data_AF-A0ABD4QA23-F1
#
_entry.id   AF-A0ABD4QA23-F1
#
_cell.length_a   1.000
_cell.length_b   1.000
_cell.length_c   1.000
_cell.angle_alpha   90.00
_cell.angle_beta   90.00
_cell.angle_gamma   90.00
#
_symmetry.space_group_name_H-M   'P 1'
#
loop_
_entity.id
_entity.type
_entity.pdbx_description
1 polymer ?
#
loop_
_entity_poly.entity_id
_entity_poly.type
_entity_poly.pdbx_seq_one_letter_code
_entity_poly.pdbx_strand_id
1 'polypeptide(L)' 'VELITHRVPPGVDEAAYVKAAFLSAVAKGETQSPLIDRKHATELLGTMQGGYNIETLVALLDDAELGAVAAEQLKHTLL' A
#
# COMPACT_ATOMS: atom_id res chain seq x y z
N VAL A 1 -14.52 -3.40 0.27
CA VAL A 1 -13.26 -3.07 -0.46
C VAL A 1 -13.41 -1.76 -1.26
N GLU A 2 -14.53 -1.51 -1.95
CA GLU A 2 -14.76 -0.26 -2.71
C GLU A 2 -14.39 1.03 -1.96
N LEU A 3 -14.88 1.21 -0.72
CA LEU A 3 -14.63 2.44 0.06
C LEU A 3 -13.13 2.69 0.30
N ILE A 4 -12.38 1.69 0.77
CA ILE A 4 -10.95 1.84 1.06
C ILE A 4 -10.15 2.05 -0.24
N THR A 5 -10.60 1.50 -1.36
CA THR A 5 -9.96 1.67 -2.66
C THR A 5 -10.18 3.09 -3.21
N HIS A 6 -11.42 3.59 -3.19
CA HIS A 6 -11.81 4.77 -4.00
C HIS A 6 -12.25 6.00 -3.21
N ARG A 7 -12.50 5.88 -1.90
CA ARG A 7 -13.10 6.95 -1.08
C ARG A 7 -12.18 7.51 0.00
N VAL A 8 -10.88 7.25 -0.11
CA VAL A 8 -9.85 7.84 0.77
C VAL A 8 -8.96 8.75 -0.08
N PRO A 9 -8.74 10.02 0.32
CA PRO A 9 -7.80 10.90 -0.36
C PRO A 9 -6.39 10.29 -0.45
N PRO A 10 -5.66 10.50 -1.55
CA PRO A 10 -4.25 10.11 -1.67
C PRO A 10 -3.32 11.10 -0.95
N GLY A 11 -2.01 10.82 -0.95
CA GLY A 11 -1.01 11.75 -0.44
C GLY A 11 -0.83 11.71 1.09
N VAL A 12 -0.68 12.90 1.67
CA VAL A 12 -0.37 13.09 3.10
C VAL A 12 -1.56 13.55 3.94
N ASP A 13 -2.78 13.29 3.46
CA ASP A 13 -4.02 13.50 4.21
C ASP A 13 -4.11 12.60 5.46
N GLU A 14 -4.85 13.02 6.48
CA GLU A 14 -5.02 12.26 7.72
C GLU A 14 -5.70 10.91 7.49
N ALA A 15 -6.67 10.83 6.58
CA ALA A 15 -7.30 9.56 6.22
C ALA A 15 -6.34 8.68 5.40
N ALA A 16 -5.49 9.29 4.56
CA ALA A 16 -4.44 8.58 3.85
C ALA A 16 -3.44 7.95 4.82
N TYR A 17 -3.06 8.63 5.90
CA TYR A 17 -2.19 8.07 6.94
C TYR A 17 -2.76 6.78 7.53
N VAL A 18 -4.04 6.79 7.94
CA VAL A 18 -4.70 5.60 8.52
C VAL A 18 -4.80 4.47 7.49
N LYS A 19 -5.15 4.79 6.24
CA LYS A 19 -5.18 3.80 5.15
C LYS A 19 -3.81 3.18 4.89
N ALA A 20 -2.76 3.99 4.77
CA ALA A 20 -1.40 3.52 4.54
C ALA A 20 -0.91 2.65 5.71
N ALA A 21 -1.15 3.06 6.95
CA ALA A 21 -0.75 2.29 8.13
C ALA A 21 -1.41 0.90 8.14
N PHE A 22 -2.72 0.85 7.91
CA PHE A 22 -3.44 -0.42 7.84
C PHE A 22 -2.96 -1.32 6.70
N LEU A 23 -2.86 -0.78 5.46
CA LEU A 23 -2.42 -1.56 4.31
C LEU A 23 -0.95 -2.02 4.46
N SER A 24 -0.11 -1.21 5.09
CA SER A 24 1.28 -1.57 5.38
C SER A 24 1.37 -2.73 6.36
N ALA A 25 0.60 -2.70 7.44
CA ALA A 25 0.55 -3.79 8.40
C ALA A 25 0.05 -5.09 7.74
N VAL A 26 -0.92 -5.01 6.82
CA VAL A 26 -1.38 -6.18 6.05
C VAL A 26 -0.27 -6.69 5.13
N ALA A 27 0.37 -5.83 4.34
CA ALA A 27 1.42 -6.22 3.41
C ALA A 27 2.64 -6.86 4.11
N LYS A 28 3.01 -6.34 5.30
CA LYS A 28 4.08 -6.87 6.16
C LYS A 28 3.67 -8.13 6.95
N GLY A 29 2.40 -8.53 6.91
CA GLY A 29 1.89 -9.68 7.66
C GLY A 29 1.74 -9.45 9.17
N GLU A 30 1.80 -8.20 9.62
CA GLU A 30 1.63 -7.79 11.02
C GLU A 30 0.15 -7.81 11.46
N THR A 31 -0.76 -7.65 10.50
CA THR A 31 -2.20 -7.81 10.70
C THR A 31 -2.82 -8.59 9.54
N GLN A 32 -4.04 -9.10 9.76
CA GLN A 32 -4.77 -9.90 8.77
C GLN A 32 -6.10 -9.25 8.43
N SER A 33 -6.53 -9.43 7.19
CA SER A 33 -7.85 -9.01 6.72
C SER A 33 -8.49 -10.17 5.95
N PRO A 34 -9.78 -10.49 6.20
CA PRO A 34 -10.47 -11.52 5.43
C PRO A 34 -10.78 -11.10 3.99
N LEU A 35 -10.55 -9.82 3.63
CA LEU A 35 -10.92 -9.26 2.32
C LEU A 35 -9.72 -8.73 1.52
N ILE A 36 -8.57 -8.54 2.17
CA ILE A 36 -7.38 -7.93 1.55
C ILE A 36 -6.18 -8.76 1.97
N ASP A 37 -5.61 -9.49 1.02
CA ASP A 37 -4.36 -10.22 1.23
C ASP A 37 -3.14 -9.29 1.09
N ARG A 38 -1.95 -9.83 1.35
CA ARG A 38 -0.69 -9.05 1.31
C ARG A 38 -0.43 -8.43 -0.06
N LYS A 39 -0.74 -9.16 -1.14
CA LYS A 39 -0.53 -8.70 -2.51
C LYS A 39 -1.48 -7.56 -2.85
N HIS A 40 -2.76 -7.72 -2.57
CA HIS A 40 -3.77 -6.70 -2.81
C HIS A 40 -3.52 -5.46 -1.95
N ALA A 41 -3.02 -5.61 -0.71
CA ALA A 41 -2.60 -4.47 0.10
C ALA A 41 -1.44 -3.69 -0.55
N THR A 42 -0.47 -4.41 -1.13
CA THR A 42 0.66 -3.82 -1.86
C THR A 42 0.18 -3.06 -3.11
N GLU A 43 -0.76 -3.63 -3.88
CA GLU A 43 -1.38 -2.97 -5.03
C GLU A 43 -2.13 -1.69 -4.61
N LEU A 44 -2.91 -1.75 -3.52
CA LEU A 44 -3.64 -0.59 -3.02
C LEU A 44 -2.71 0.53 -2.51
N LEU A 45 -1.58 0.19 -1.88
CA LEU A 45 -0.55 1.17 -1.52
C LEU A 45 -0.02 1.90 -2.76
N GLY A 46 0.13 1.22 -3.89
CA GLY A 46 0.54 1.83 -5.16
C GLY A 46 -0.42 2.91 -5.68
N THR A 47 -1.70 2.81 -5.36
CA THR A 47 -2.71 3.79 -5.81
C THR A 47 -2.74 5.09 -5.02
N MET A 48 -1.97 5.20 -3.93
CA MET A 48 -2.02 6.35 -3.01
C MET A 48 -1.25 7.59 -3.50
N GLN A 49 -0.72 7.55 -4.73
CA GLN A 49 -0.03 8.63 -5.45
C GLN A 49 1.31 9.10 -4.83
N GLY A 50 1.55 8.88 -3.54
CA GLY A 50 2.80 9.23 -2.85
C GLY A 50 2.56 9.58 -1.38
N GLY A 51 3.63 9.81 -0.62
CA GLY A 51 3.56 10.11 0.81
C GLY A 51 3.68 8.85 1.67
N TYR A 52 2.69 8.58 2.53
CA TYR A 52 2.77 7.55 3.57
C TYR A 52 2.90 6.10 3.05
N ASN A 53 2.66 5.87 1.76
CA ASN A 53 2.80 4.55 1.13
C ASN A 53 4.23 4.21 0.69
N ILE A 54 5.11 5.20 0.51
CA ILE A 54 6.41 5.02 -0.16
C ILE A 54 7.36 4.14 0.64
N GLU A 55 7.53 4.43 1.94
CA GLU A 55 8.46 3.69 2.79
C GLU A 55 8.16 2.19 2.80
N THR A 56 6.88 1.83 2.92
CA THR A 56 6.46 0.43 2.86
C THR A 56 6.73 -0.17 1.49
N LEU A 57 6.38 0.51 0.38
CA LEU A 57 6.63 -0.03 -0.96
C LEU A 57 8.13 -0.25 -1.22
N VAL A 58 9.00 0.64 -0.73
CA VAL A 58 10.46 0.46 -0.82
C VAL A 58 10.92 -0.71 0.03
N ALA A 59 10.44 -0.83 1.27
CA ALA A 59 10.80 -1.93 2.15
C ALA A 59 10.36 -3.31 1.61
N LEU A 60 9.27 -3.35 0.84
CA LEU A 60 8.76 -4.57 0.22
C LEU A 60 9.57 -5.02 -1.00
N LEU A 61 10.51 -4.21 -1.53
CA LEU A 61 11.34 -4.61 -2.68
C LEU A 61 12.19 -5.85 -2.39
N ASP A 62 12.59 -6.05 -1.13
CA ASP A 62 13.38 -7.22 -0.70
C ASP A 62 12.50 -8.44 -0.34
N ASP A 63 11.17 -8.31 -0.36
CA ASP A 63 10.25 -9.41 -0.09
C ASP A 63 10.17 -10.35 -1.30
N ALA A 64 10.39 -11.65 -1.07
CA ALA A 64 10.44 -12.66 -2.13
C ALA A 64 9.12 -12.84 -2.89
N GLU A 65 7.99 -12.54 -2.26
CA GLU A 65 6.65 -12.67 -2.86
C GLU A 65 6.14 -11.33 -3.41
N LEU A 66 6.45 -10.22 -2.72
CA LEU A 66 5.86 -8.91 -2.98
C LEU A 66 6.80 -7.96 -3.73
N GLY A 67 8.10 -8.23 -3.80
CA GLY A 67 9.09 -7.31 -4.38
C GLY A 67 8.78 -6.91 -5.82
N ALA A 68 8.36 -7.87 -6.65
CA ALA A 68 7.96 -7.57 -8.03
C ALA A 68 6.68 -6.70 -8.10
N VAL A 69 5.73 -6.92 -7.18
CA VAL A 69 4.47 -6.14 -7.12
C VAL A 69 4.77 -4.72 -6.65
N ALA A 70 5.60 -4.57 -5.61
CA ALA A 70 6.02 -3.29 -5.09
C ALA A 70 6.81 -2.48 -6.13
N ALA A 71 7.72 -3.13 -6.87
CA ALA A 71 8.45 -2.50 -7.96
C ALA A 71 7.51 -1.99 -9.08
N GLU A 72 6.50 -2.77 -9.47
CA GLU A 72 5.51 -2.33 -10.46
C GLU A 72 4.72 -1.11 -9.95
N GLN A 73 4.34 -1.09 -8.67
CA GLN A 73 3.64 0.08 -8.10
C GLN A 73 4.54 1.32 -8.04
N LEU A 74 5.80 1.16 -7.64
CA LEU A 74 6.76 2.26 -7.55
C LEU A 74 7.07 2.88 -8.93
N LYS A 75 7.06 2.08 -10.00
CA LYS A 75 7.31 2.55 -11.38
C LYS A 75 6.36 3.66 -11.82
N HIS A 76 5.12 3.66 -11.32
CA HIS A 76 4.09 4.64 -11.68
C HIS A 76 3.98 5.77 -10.64
N THR A 77 4.86 5.79 -9.63
CA THR A 77 4.88 6.82 -8.60
C THR A 77 5.85 7.93 -9.00
N LEU A 78 5.36 9.17 -9.12
CA LEU A 78 6.12 10.33 -9.60
C LEU A 78 6.49 11.35 -8.52
N LEU A 79 5.73 11.38 -7.42
CA LEU A 79 5.66 12.47 -6.44
C LEU A 79 6.72 12.39 -5.35
#